data_AF-A0A371BJR0-F1
#
_entry.id   AF-A0A371BJR0-F1
#
_cell.length_a   1.000
_cell.length_b   1.000
_cell.length_c   1.000
_cell.angle_alpha   90.00
_cell.angle_beta   90.00
_cell.angle_gamma   90.00
#
_symmetry.space_group_name_H-M   'P 1'
#
loop_
_entity.id
_entity.type
_entity.pdbx_description
1 polymer ?
#
loop_
_entity_poly.entity_id
_entity_poly.type
_entity_poly.pdbx_seq_one_letter_code
_entity_poly.pdbx_strand_id
1 'polypeptide(L)' 'MLNFLRGILKSQAGATAVEYGLIVSLVVVAIMAAIGNVANSTNNMWNRVSNEIVTATE' A
#
# COMPACT_ATOMS: atom_id res chain seq x y z
N MET A 1 -12.31 37.62 -8.41
CA MET A 1 -12.58 36.42 -7.57
C MET A 1 -13.54 35.43 -8.24
N LEU A 2 -14.77 35.83 -8.61
CA LEU A 2 -15.76 34.93 -9.22
C LEU A 2 -15.28 34.19 -10.49
N ASN A 3 -14.46 34.85 -11.32
CA ASN A 3 -13.93 34.23 -12.54
C ASN A 3 -12.88 33.14 -12.26
N PHE A 4 -12.11 33.28 -11.18
CA PHE A 4 -11.13 32.27 -10.76
C PHE A 4 -11.85 31.02 -10.24
N LEU A 5 -12.88 31.20 -9.40
CA LEU A 5 -13.72 30.11 -8.90
C LEU A 5 -14.45 29.37 -10.04
N ARG A 6 -14.96 30.09 -11.05
CA ARG A 6 -15.53 29.47 -12.26
C ARG A 6 -14.50 28.70 -13.08
N GLY A 7 -13.25 29.16 -13.13
CA GLY A 7 -12.17 28.46 -13.82
C GLY A 7 -11.81 27.14 -13.15
N ILE A 8 -11.77 27.10 -11.82
CA ILE A 8 -11.53 25.87 -11.04
C ILE A 8 -12.68 24.88 -11.26
N LEU A 9 -13.94 25.34 -11.18
CA LEU A 9 -15.12 24.48 -11.37
C LEU A 9 -15.20 23.85 -12.77
N LYS A 10 -14.57 24.47 -13.78
CA LYS A 10 -14.55 23.98 -15.17
C LYS A 10 -13.27 23.21 -15.51
N SER A 11 -12.34 23.08 -14.57
CA SER A 11 -11.03 22.47 -14.80
C SER A 11 -11.09 20.94 -14.75
N GLN A 12 -10.80 20.29 -15.88
CA GLN A 12 -10.65 18.84 -15.96
C GLN A 12 -9.34 18.33 -15.32
N ALA A 13 -8.33 19.20 -15.18
CA ALA A 13 -7.07 18.84 -14.55
C ALA A 13 -7.25 18.49 -13.05
N GLY A 14 -8.18 19.17 -12.36
CA GLY A 14 -8.52 18.82 -10.98
C GLY A 14 -9.29 17.51 -10.86
N ALA A 15 -10.22 17.25 -11.78
CA ALA A 15 -10.97 15.99 -11.82
C ALA A 15 -10.06 14.79 -12.12
N THR A 16 -9.16 14.92 -13.11
CA THR A 16 -8.18 13.88 -13.44
C THR A 16 -7.19 13.62 -12.30
N ALA A 17 -6.77 14.65 -11.56
CA ALA A 17 -5.93 14.46 -10.38
C ALA A 17 -6.61 13.58 -9.31
N VAL A 18 -7.93 13.71 -9.13
CA VAL A 18 -8.70 12.87 -8.20
C VAL A 18 -8.81 11.43 -8.71
N GLU A 19 -9.02 11.23 -10.01
CA GLU A 19 -9.08 9.89 -10.62
C GLU A 19 -7.74 9.15 -10.49
N TYR A 20 -6.63 9.79 -10.86
CA TYR A 20 -5.30 9.20 -10.69
C TYR A 20 -4.94 9.04 -9.21
N GLY A 21 -5.34 9.96 -8.36
CA GLY A 21 -5.20 9.83 -6.90
C GLY A 21 -5.94 8.61 -6.34
N LEU A 22 -7.14 8.32 -6.85
CA LEU A 22 -7.91 7.14 -6.47
C LEU A 22 -7.28 5.84 -6.98
N ILE A 23 -6.74 5.83 -8.20
CA ILE A 23 -6.03 4.66 -8.73
C ILE A 23 -4.78 4.37 -7.88
N VAL A 24 -3.98 5.39 -7.57
CA VAL A 24 -2.77 5.24 -6.76
C VAL A 24 -3.09 4.76 -5.35
N SER A 25 -4.15 5.27 -4.72
CA SER A 25 -4.54 4.83 -3.38
C SER A 25 -4.94 3.35 -3.36
N LEU A 26 -5.66 2.87 -4.36
CA LEU A 26 -5.99 1.44 -4.50
C LEU A 26 -4.75 0.56 -4.72
N VAL A 27 -3.78 1.04 -5.50
CA VAL A 27 -2.49 0.34 -5.69
C VAL A 27 -1.72 0.25 -4.37
N VAL A 28 -1.67 1.32 -3.60
CA VAL A 28 -1.00 1.33 -2.28
C VAL A 28 -1.65 0.32 -1.33
N VAL A 29 -2.98 0.25 -1.28
CA VAL A 29 -3.69 -0.73 -0.45
C VAL A 29 -3.33 -2.17 -0.84
N ALA A 30 -3.27 -2.46 -2.15
CA ALA A 30 -2.87 -3.78 -2.64
C ALA A 30 -1.41 -4.12 -2.25
N ILE A 31 -0.50 -3.15 -2.35
CA ILE A 31 0.91 -3.31 -1.96
C ILE A 31 1.01 -3.59 -0.46
N MET A 32 0.27 -2.88 0.39
CA MET A 32 0.27 -3.11 1.84
C MET A 32 -0.15 -4.53 2.19
N ALA A 33 -1.19 -5.05 1.54
CA ALA A 33 -1.62 -6.44 1.72
C ALA A 33 -0.55 -7.45 1.29
N ALA A 34 0.09 -7.22 0.14
CA ALA A 34 1.16 -8.08 -0.36
C ALA A 34 2.37 -8.11 0.58
N ILE A 35 2.81 -6.94 1.09
CA ILE A 35 3.91 -6.84 2.06
C ILE A 35 3.57 -7.58 3.35
N GLY A 36 2.32 -7.49 3.82
CA GLY A 36 1.85 -8.24 5.00
C GLY A 36 2.03 -9.75 4.84
N ASN A 37 1.71 -10.30 3.66
CA ASN A 37 1.91 -11.72 3.38
C ASN A 37 3.39 -12.12 3.34
N VAL A 38 4.24 -11.28 2.75
CA VAL A 38 5.70 -11.52 2.72
C VAL A 38 6.28 -11.49 4.14
N ALA A 39 5.87 -10.52 4.97
CA ALA A 39 6.31 -10.44 6.36
C ALA A 39 5.90 -11.68 7.16
N ASN A 40 4.64 -12.14 7.01
CA ASN A 40 4.16 -13.35 7.67
C ASN A 40 4.94 -14.60 7.24
N SER A 41 5.16 -14.77 5.93
CA SER A 41 5.95 -15.90 5.41
C SER A 41 7.38 -15.88 5.95
N THR A 42 8.00 -14.70 5.97
CA THR A 42 9.37 -14.51 6.47
C THR A 42 9.46 -14.81 7.97
N ASN A 43 8.52 -14.32 8.77
CA ASN A 43 8.46 -14.61 10.21
C ASN A 43 8.29 -16.11 10.47
N ASN A 44 7.39 -16.76 9.73
CA ASN A 44 7.18 -18.21 9.85
C ASN A 44 8.45 -19.01 9.51
N MET A 45 9.18 -18.60 8.48
CA MET A 45 10.46 -19.21 8.12
C MET A 45 11.48 -19.08 9.25
N TRP A 46 11.64 -17.89 9.82
CA TRP A 46 12.58 -17.66 10.93
C TRP A 46 12.17 -18.39 12.21
N ASN A 47 10.88 -18.42 12.53
CA ASN A 47 10.36 -19.19 13.66
C ASN A 47 10.67 -20.68 13.51
N ARG A 48 10.50 -21.23 12.31
CA ARG A 48 10.87 -22.63 12.03
C ARG A 48 12.36 -22.84 12.24
N VAL A 49 13.22 -22.00 11.67
CA VAL A 49 14.68 -22.11 11.87
C VAL A 49 15.04 -22.03 13.35
N SER A 50 14.44 -21.11 14.10
CA SER A 50 14.66 -20.97 15.53
C SER A 50 14.26 -22.23 16.29
N ASN A 51 13.12 -22.83 15.96
CA ASN A 51 12.64 -24.05 16.61
C ASN A 51 13.56 -25.24 16.31
N GLU A 52 13.98 -25.41 15.06
CA GLU A 52 14.91 -26.48 14.68
C GLU A 52 16.25 -26.37 15.43
N ILE A 53 16.76 -25.15 15.63
CA ILE A 53 17.98 -24.91 16.42
C ILE A 53 17.77 -25.30 17.88
N VAL A 54 16.63 -24.91 18.48
CA VAL A 54 16.30 -25.26 19.87
C VAL A 54 16.22 -26.78 20.03
N THR A 55 15.47 -27.46 19.16
CA THR A 55 15.33 -28.92 19.19
C THR A 55 16.65 -29.65 18.95
N ALA A 56 17.57 -29.11 18.13
CA ALA A 56 18.87 -29.72 17.90
C ALA A 56 19.86 -29.50 19.07
N THR A 57 19.58 -28.57 19.98
CA THR A 57 20.46 -28.22 21.09
C THR A 57 20.05 -28.90 22.41
N GLU A 58 18.79 -29.31 22.53
CA GLU A 58 18.29 -30.19 23.62
C GLU A 58 18.62 -31.67 23.37
#